data_AF-A0A2D4PTN8-F1
#
_entry.id   AF-A0A2D4PTN8-F1
#
_cell.length_a   1.000
_cell.length_b   1.000
_cell.length_c   1.000
_cell.angle_alpha   90.00
_cell.angle_beta   90.00
_cell.angle_gamma   90.00
#
_symmetry.space_group_name_H-M   'P 1'
#
loop_
_entity.id
_entity.type
_entity.pdbx_description
1 polymer ?
#
loop_
_entity_poly.entity_id
_entity_poly.type
_entity_poly.pdbx_seq_one_letter_code
_entity_poly.pdbx_strand_id
1 'polypeptide(L)'
;MGVYYSLCFSSGGPVIVLVQLEREEEVTGPVIAPLFPQKREEGWWVVIGDSKSNSLISIKRLTLQQKAKVKLDFVAPTTGTHNYTLYFMSDAYMGCDQEYKFSVDVKEAESDSDSD
;
A
#
# COMPACT_ATOMS: atom_id res chain seq x y z
N MET A 1 -3.95 7.19 9.80
CA MET A 1 -3.14 6.16 9.09
C MET A 1 -1.68 6.57 9.12
N GLY A 2 -0.78 5.67 9.49
CA GLY A 2 0.68 5.90 9.47
C GLY A 2 1.33 5.05 8.38
N VAL A 3 2.11 5.67 7.50
CA VAL A 3 2.87 4.98 6.45
C VAL A 3 4.36 5.12 6.76
N TYR A 4 5.07 4.00 6.88
CA TYR A 4 6.51 3.97 7.10
C TYR A 4 7.18 3.14 6.00
N TYR A 5 8.32 3.59 5.49
CA TYR A 5 9.09 2.90 4.47
C TYR A 5 10.60 3.03 4.70
N SER A 6 11.37 2.11 4.13
CA SER A 6 12.84 2.15 4.15
C SER A 6 13.36 3.30 3.26
N LEU A 7 14.54 3.85 3.57
CA LEU A 7 15.06 5.08 2.94
C LEU A 7 16.18 4.85 1.92
N CYS A 8 16.61 3.61 1.69
CA CYS A 8 17.65 3.30 0.71
C CYS A 8 17.30 2.04 -0.07
N PHE A 9 17.17 2.16 -1.39
CA PHE A 9 16.85 1.05 -2.28
C PHE A 9 17.86 0.98 -3.42
N SER A 10 18.30 -0.22 -3.75
CA SER A 10 19.13 -0.49 -4.93
C SER A 10 18.23 -0.96 -6.07
N SER A 11 18.56 -0.58 -7.31
CA SER A 11 17.81 -1.04 -8.49
C SER A 11 17.72 -2.58 -8.53
N GLY A 12 16.54 -3.12 -8.83
CA GLY A 12 16.28 -4.57 -8.80
C GLY A 12 16.10 -5.17 -7.40
N GLY A 13 16.35 -4.40 -6.33
CA GLY A 13 16.15 -4.82 -4.95
C GLY A 13 14.68 -4.74 -4.49
N PRO A 14 14.32 -5.39 -3.38
CA PRO A 14 12.96 -5.34 -2.84
C PRO A 14 12.68 -3.99 -2.16
N VAL A 15 11.59 -3.33 -2.56
CA VAL A 15 11.02 -2.19 -1.85
C VAL A 15 9.90 -2.70 -0.95
N ILE A 16 9.95 -2.35 0.34
CA ILE A 16 8.94 -2.74 1.33
C ILE A 16 8.25 -1.48 1.85
N VAL A 17 6.92 -1.48 1.79
CA VAL A 17 6.06 -0.43 2.34
C VAL A 17 5.23 -1.02 3.48
N LEU A 18 5.40 -0.47 4.68
CA LEU A 18 4.66 -0.87 5.87
C LEU A 18 3.55 0.12 6.15
N VAL A 19 2.32 -0.38 6.10
CA VAL A 19 1.11 0.41 6.28
C VAL A 19 0.48 0.03 7.61
N GLN A 20 0.27 1.04 8.47
CA GLN A 20 -0.42 0.88 9.74
C GLN A 20 -1.80 1.54 9.67
N LEU A 21 -2.82 0.71 9.81
CA LEU A 21 -4.22 1.09 9.81
C LEU A 21 -4.74 1.07 11.24
N GLU A 22 -5.47 2.11 11.60
CA GLU A 22 -6.12 2.26 12.89
C GLU A 22 -7.46 2.95 12.66
N ARG A 23 -8.54 2.33 13.15
CA ARG A 23 -9.89 2.89 13.14
C ARG A 23 -10.01 3.88 14.30
N GLU A 24 -10.62 5.03 14.04
CA GLU A 24 -10.88 6.04 15.07
C GLU A 24 -12.12 5.68 15.91
N GLU A 25 -13.13 5.05 15.29
CA GLU A 25 -14.33 4.58 15.96
C GLU A 25 -14.14 3.18 16.59
N GLU A 26 -14.88 2.94 17.67
CA GLU A 26 -14.84 1.67 18.43
C GLU A 26 -15.85 0.63 17.88
N VAL A 27 -16.76 1.05 16.99
CA VAL A 27 -17.79 0.17 16.45
C VAL A 27 -17.20 -0.70 15.35
N THR A 28 -17.18 -2.00 15.61
CA THR A 28 -16.87 -3.05 14.64
C THR A 28 -18.10 -3.94 14.47
N GLY A 29 -18.42 -4.29 13.23
CA GLY A 29 -19.61 -5.06 12.89
C GLY A 29 -19.77 -5.26 11.39
N PRO A 30 -20.81 -5.98 10.96
CA PRO A 30 -21.08 -6.20 9.55
C PRO A 30 -21.41 -4.89 8.84
N VAL A 31 -21.18 -4.86 7.52
CA VAL A 31 -21.50 -3.73 6.66
C VAL A 31 -22.98 -3.38 6.75
N ILE A 32 -23.28 -2.10 6.97
CA ILE A 32 -24.65 -1.58 6.97
C ILE A 32 -25.05 -1.27 5.52
N ALA A 33 -25.69 -2.24 4.86
CA ALA A 33 -26.20 -2.10 3.49
C ALA A 33 -27.64 -2.66 3.37
N PRO A 34 -28.67 -1.88 3.74
CA PRO A 34 -30.06 -2.38 3.82
C PRO A 34 -30.64 -2.89 2.50
N LEU A 35 -30.12 -2.42 1.36
CA LEU A 35 -30.55 -2.82 0.02
C LEU A 35 -29.73 -3.98 -0.55
N PHE A 36 -28.75 -4.50 0.19
CA PHE A 36 -27.95 -5.66 -0.21
C PHE A 36 -28.49 -6.92 0.47
N PRO A 37 -28.80 -8.00 -0.28
CA PRO A 37 -29.57 -9.13 0.23
C PRO A 37 -28.83 -10.00 1.26
N GLN A 38 -27.50 -9.91 1.33
CA GLN A 38 -26.67 -10.76 2.18
C GLN A 38 -25.91 -9.94 3.22
N LYS A 39 -25.66 -10.52 4.40
CA LYS A 39 -24.71 -9.92 5.35
C LYS A 39 -23.31 -9.93 4.74
N ARG A 40 -22.58 -8.84 4.91
CA ARG A 40 -21.21 -8.68 4.42
C ARG A 40 -20.29 -8.21 5.54
N GLU A 41 -19.06 -8.68 5.47
CA GLU A 41 -17.95 -8.12 6.24
C GLU A 41 -17.27 -7.02 5.43
N GLU A 42 -16.69 -6.05 6.13
CA GLU A 42 -15.92 -4.98 5.49
C GLU A 42 -14.63 -5.53 4.86
N GLY A 43 -14.50 -5.38 3.54
CA GLY A 43 -13.26 -5.63 2.83
C GLY A 43 -12.57 -4.34 2.43
N TRP A 44 -11.26 -4.34 2.56
CA TRP A 44 -10.40 -3.22 2.20
C TRP A 44 -9.28 -3.67 1.27
N TRP A 45 -8.88 -2.78 0.37
CA TRP A 45 -7.72 -2.93 -0.49
C TRP A 45 -6.68 -1.87 -0.13
N VAL A 46 -5.44 -2.32 0.04
CA VAL A 46 -4.27 -1.43 0.05
C VAL A 46 -3.54 -1.66 -1.28
N VAL A 47 -3.37 -0.59 -2.05
CA VAL A 47 -2.82 -0.64 -3.40
C VAL A 47 -1.68 0.37 -3.53
N ILE A 48 -0.59 -0.02 -4.16
CA ILE A 48 0.45 0.90 -4.65
C ILE A 48 0.32 0.93 -6.16
N GLY A 49 0.18 2.12 -6.71
CA GLY A 49 0.10 2.35 -8.15
C GLY A 49 0.98 3.52 -8.60
N ASP A 50 1.28 3.56 -9.89
CA ASP A 50 1.77 4.76 -10.58
C ASP A 50 0.63 5.33 -11.42
N SER A 51 0.10 6.47 -10.97
CA SER A 51 -1.01 7.16 -11.62
C SER A 51 -0.65 7.73 -12.99
N LYS A 52 0.62 8.03 -13.27
CA LYS A 52 1.05 8.58 -14.57
C LYS A 52 1.06 7.53 -15.66
N SER A 53 1.55 6.32 -15.33
CA SER A 53 1.60 5.19 -16.27
C SER A 53 0.35 4.29 -16.20
N ASN A 54 -0.57 4.57 -15.29
CA ASN A 54 -1.75 3.73 -15.01
C ASN A 54 -1.37 2.27 -14.67
N SER A 55 -0.29 2.10 -13.89
CA SER A 55 0.25 0.80 -13.53
C SER A 55 -0.08 0.44 -12.08
N LEU A 56 -0.57 -0.78 -11.85
CA LEU A 56 -0.73 -1.36 -10.51
C LEU A 56 0.56 -2.08 -10.13
N ILE A 57 1.21 -1.60 -9.06
CA ILE A 57 2.55 -2.06 -8.64
C ILE A 57 2.45 -3.16 -7.58
N SER A 58 1.59 -2.98 -6.58
CA SER A 58 1.38 -3.97 -5.51
C SER A 58 -0.03 -3.84 -4.94
N ILE A 59 -0.64 -4.94 -4.53
CA ILE A 59 -2.01 -4.95 -4.02
C ILE A 59 -2.20 -6.02 -2.94
N LYS A 60 -2.89 -5.66 -1.85
CA LYS A 60 -3.33 -6.60 -0.82
C LYS A 60 -4.75 -6.32 -0.37
N ARG A 61 -5.53 -7.39 -0.19
CA ARG A 61 -6.85 -7.33 0.46
C ARG A 61 -6.72 -7.64 1.93
N LEU A 62 -7.51 -6.96 2.76
CA LEU A 62 -7.62 -7.25 4.19
C LEU A 62 -9.04 -6.99 4.71
N THR A 63 -9.32 -7.53 5.88
CA THR A 63 -10.42 -7.09 6.75
C THR A 63 -9.83 -6.27 7.90
N LEU A 64 -10.43 -5.14 8.24
CA LEU A 64 -9.92 -4.24 9.29
C LEU A 64 -10.88 -4.24 10.48
N GLN A 65 -10.38 -4.74 11.63
CA GLN A 65 -11.05 -4.60 12.93
C GLN A 65 -10.69 -3.22 13.52
N GLN A 66 -9.99 -3.16 14.66
CA GLN A 66 -9.50 -1.89 15.21
C GLN A 66 -8.18 -1.43 14.56
N LYS A 67 -7.21 -2.34 14.43
CA LYS A 67 -5.87 -2.05 13.90
C LYS A 67 -5.40 -3.17 12.99
N ALA A 68 -4.60 -2.82 11.98
CA ALA A 68 -3.92 -3.79 11.14
C ALA A 68 -2.56 -3.26 10.69
N LYS A 69 -1.62 -4.18 10.48
CA LYS A 69 -0.33 -3.91 9.83
C LYS A 69 -0.28 -4.66 8.52
N VAL A 70 -0.11 -3.95 7.42
CA VAL A 70 -0.05 -4.52 6.07
C VAL A 70 1.34 -4.25 5.50
N LYS A 71 2.00 -5.31 5.06
CA LYS A 71 3.29 -5.23 4.34
C LYS A 71 3.02 -5.39 2.86
N LEU A 72 3.31 -4.36 2.06
CA LEU A 72 3.38 -4.45 0.61
C LEU A 72 4.84 -4.47 0.17
N ASP A 73 5.09 -5.15 -0.94
CA ASP A 73 6.40 -5.25 -1.54
C ASP A 73 6.31 -5.21 -3.06
N PHE A 74 7.37 -4.69 -3.68
CA PHE A 74 7.57 -4.64 -5.12
C PHE A 74 9.07 -4.54 -5.43
N VAL A 75 9.44 -4.73 -6.70
CA VAL A 75 10.85 -4.64 -7.13
C VAL A 75 11.18 -3.19 -7.50
N ALA A 76 12.27 -2.67 -6.98
CA ALA A 76 12.74 -1.33 -7.29
C ALA A 76 13.03 -1.20 -8.79
N PRO A 77 12.52 -0.16 -9.47
CA PRO A 77 12.78 0.08 -10.89
C PRO A 77 14.24 0.48 -11.14
N THR A 78 14.52 1.06 -12.31
CA THR A 78 15.82 1.69 -12.61
C THR A 78 16.14 2.81 -11.62
N THR A 79 17.39 3.22 -11.57
CA THR A 79 17.84 4.29 -10.69
C THR A 79 17.12 5.62 -10.96
N GLY A 80 17.00 6.43 -9.91
CA GLY A 80 16.29 7.72 -9.93
C GLY A 80 15.11 7.78 -8.95
N THR A 81 14.43 8.92 -8.97
CA THR A 81 13.25 9.20 -8.13
C THR A 81 11.98 8.75 -8.83
N HIS A 82 11.24 7.84 -8.19
CA HIS A 82 9.98 7.31 -8.69
C HIS A 82 8.83 7.74 -7.79
N ASN A 83 7.75 8.25 -8.39
CA ASN A 83 6.58 8.71 -7.65
C ASN A 83 5.48 7.67 -7.72
N TYR A 84 4.94 7.30 -6.58
CA TYR A 84 3.88 6.33 -6.43
C TYR A 84 2.71 6.92 -5.64
N THR A 85 1.59 6.24 -5.72
CA THR A 85 0.39 6.54 -4.96
C THR A 85 -0.04 5.30 -4.20
N LEU A 86 -0.21 5.45 -2.89
CA LEU A 86 -0.84 4.46 -2.02
C LEU A 86 -2.35 4.76 -1.95
N TYR A 87 -3.16 3.79 -2.32
CA TYR A 87 -4.62 3.83 -2.20
C TYR A 87 -5.08 2.89 -1.09
N PHE A 88 -6.00 3.35 -0.28
CA PHE A 88 -6.76 2.54 0.66
C PHE A 88 -8.22 2.62 0.28
N MET A 89 -8.79 1.53 -0.23
CA MET A 89 -10.13 1.53 -0.85
C MET A 89 -11.07 0.53 -0.19
N SER A 90 -12.32 0.93 0.03
CA SER A 90 -13.36 0.06 0.57
C SER A 90 -14.07 -0.73 -0.54
N ASP A 91 -14.48 -1.96 -0.26
CA ASP A 91 -15.39 -2.73 -1.14
C ASP A 91 -16.87 -2.65 -0.73
N ALA A 92 -17.18 -1.83 0.28
CA ALA A 92 -18.45 -1.80 0.97
C ALA A 92 -19.03 -0.38 1.12
N TYR A 93 -18.19 0.62 1.36
CA TYR A 93 -18.61 2.01 1.58
C TYR A 93 -18.02 2.95 0.53
N MET A 94 -18.80 3.95 0.14
CA MET A 94 -18.33 5.03 -0.73
C MET A 94 -17.87 6.23 0.10
N GLY A 95 -16.85 6.94 -0.38
CA GLY A 95 -16.35 8.17 0.27
C GLY A 95 -15.35 7.94 1.41
N CYS A 96 -14.98 6.67 1.67
CA CYS A 96 -13.97 6.31 2.67
C CYS A 96 -12.58 6.01 2.06
N ASP A 97 -12.45 6.14 0.73
CA ASP A 97 -11.20 5.88 0.03
C ASP A 97 -10.17 6.97 0.34
N GLN A 98 -8.91 6.57 0.57
CA GLN A 98 -7.82 7.48 0.90
C GLN A 98 -6.68 7.33 -0.11
N GLU A 99 -6.05 8.45 -0.45
CA GLU A 99 -4.92 8.53 -1.37
C GLU A 99 -3.73 9.22 -0.71
N TYR A 100 -2.55 8.60 -0.80
CA TYR A 100 -1.30 9.16 -0.29
C TYR A 100 -0.19 9.05 -1.35
N LYS A 101 0.31 10.20 -1.79
CA LYS A 101 1.44 10.26 -2.74
C LYS A 101 2.76 10.14 -1.99
N PHE A 102 3.68 9.34 -2.51
CA PHE A 102 5.02 9.18 -1.95
C PHE A 102 6.05 8.95 -3.05
N SER A 103 7.32 9.19 -2.72
CA SER A 103 8.43 9.03 -3.66
C SER A 103 9.46 8.07 -3.11
N VAL A 104 10.10 7.32 -4.00
CA VAL A 104 11.16 6.37 -3.68
C VAL A 104 12.39 6.72 -4.51
N ASP A 105 13.51 6.96 -3.83
CA ASP A 105 14.79 7.21 -4.46
C ASP A 105 15.58 5.90 -4.58
N VAL A 106 15.78 5.45 -5.82
CA VAL A 106 16.50 4.22 -6.15
C VAL A 106 17.93 4.54 -6.57
N LYS A 107 18.90 3.95 -5.87
CA LYS A 107 20.34 4.08 -6.12
C LYS A 107 20.86 2.91 -6.95
N GLU A 108 22.04 3.08 -7.53
CA GLU A 108 22.76 1.99 -8.19
C GLU A 108 23.06 0.89 -7.16
N ALA A 109 23.03 -0.36 -7.61
CA ALA A 109 23.57 -1.45 -6.81
C ALA A 109 25.08 -1.28 -6.77
N GLU A 110 25.68 -1.28 -5.57
CA GLU A 110 27.13 -1.32 -5.46
C GLU A 110 27.61 -2.63 -6.07
N SER A 111 28.38 -2.54 -7.16
CA SER A 111 29.09 -3.68 -7.71
C SER A 111 30.26 -3.98 -6.78
N ASP A 112 30.22 -5.09 -6.06
CA ASP A 112 31.38 -5.64 -5.36
C ASP A 112 32.47 -5.97 -6.40
N SER A 113 33.33 -4.99 -6.67
CA SER A 113 34.58 -5.20 -7.39
C SER A 113 35.61 -5.76 -6.41
N ASP A 114 35.49 -7.05 -6.07
CA ASP A 114 36.60 -7.82 -5.51
C ASP A 114 37.74 -7.79 -6.54
N SER A 115 38.74 -6.95 -6.27
CA SER A 115 39.98 -6.89 -7.04
C SER A 115 40.95 -7.91 -6.46
N ASP A 116 41.35 -8.88 -7.29
CA ASP A 116 42.40 -9.89 -7.04
C ASP A 116 43.74 -9.29 -6.56
#